data_AF-A0A3R7WH06-F1
#
_entry.id   AF-A0A3R7WH06-F1
#
_cell.length_a   1.000
_cell.length_b   1.000
_cell.length_c   1.000
_cell.angle_alpha   90.00
_cell.angle_beta   90.00
_cell.angle_gamma   90.00
#
_symmetry.space_group_name_H-M   'P 1'
#
loop_
_entity.id
_entity.type
_entity.pdbx_description
1 polymer ?
#
loop_
_entity_poly.entity_id
_entity_poly.type
_entity_poly.pdbx_seq_one_letter_code
_entity_poly.pdbx_strand_id
1 'polypeptide(L)'
;MLCFVSFHDTNRWDIPTKELDLVDSIENIMKRLNRKPGGGSSWAKNSQGARSNASGRGMPQEKLAQLAQQDAFDLTHGFAPLTEEDGPQIGWLLNACNTSRNVDNVERSGVELYFLAQDGSAFKTTLLRPPYFYVAAPPKRLQEALAFCQKTLEGTLLSSSVVSKEDLDLPNHLSGLQASYIQLVFRTVADLVDAKQIVYPMIIKNKQDPYHSTDIPLVDIREYDVTYLMRVAIDDEIRVGPFECINVANELELIRYFFNHVKELNPHIFVTYNGDFFDWPFLETRAQHHGMDLKSEVGISKDRNGEYRGQCAVHLDAYCWVKRDSYLPQGSQGLKAVTKYKLGYDPVEVDPEEMLPLAQNEPLKMASYSVSDAVATFYLYVRS
;
A
#
# COMPACT_ATOMS: atom_id res chain seq x y z
N MET A 1 -26.60 7.39 2.60
CA MET A 1 -25.67 6.25 2.76
C MET A 1 -24.44 6.83 3.44
N LEU A 2 -24.20 6.49 4.71
CA LEU A 2 -23.05 6.98 5.47
C LEU A 2 -22.03 5.84 5.50
N CYS A 3 -20.84 6.09 4.95
CA CYS A 3 -19.76 5.11 4.87
C CYS A 3 -18.86 5.30 6.09
N PHE A 4 -18.67 4.24 6.89
CA PHE A 4 -17.62 4.21 7.91
C PHE A 4 -16.42 3.46 7.36
N VAL A 5 -15.25 4.06 7.53
CA VAL A 5 -13.96 3.46 7.20
C VAL A 5 -13.39 2.84 8.48
N SER A 6 -13.15 1.54 8.43
CA SER A 6 -12.57 0.74 9.51
C SER A 6 -11.41 -0.09 8.95
N PHE A 7 -10.40 -0.33 9.79
CA PHE A 7 -9.27 -1.21 9.50
C PHE A 7 -9.45 -2.50 10.32
N HIS A 8 -9.75 -3.66 9.69
CA HIS A 8 -9.04 -4.95 9.87
C HIS A 8 -9.81 -6.22 9.43
N ASP A 9 -9.04 -7.09 8.75
CA ASP A 9 -8.98 -8.56 8.66
C ASP A 9 -10.25 -9.44 8.74
N THR A 10 -10.45 -10.23 7.69
CA THR A 10 -11.67 -10.96 7.35
C THR A 10 -11.69 -12.41 7.84
N ASN A 11 -12.84 -12.87 8.33
CA ASN A 11 -13.23 -14.28 8.19
C ASN A 11 -14.73 -14.46 7.93
N ARG A 12 -14.98 -15.16 6.80
CA ARG A 12 -16.21 -15.84 6.33
C ARG A 12 -17.29 -15.02 5.60
N TRP A 13 -17.47 -15.40 4.34
CA TRP A 13 -18.50 -15.00 3.39
C TRP A 13 -19.38 -16.19 3.02
N ASP A 14 -20.66 -15.93 2.78
CA ASP A 14 -21.47 -16.60 1.76
C ASP A 14 -22.65 -15.69 1.39
N ILE A 15 -22.72 -15.22 0.13
CA ILE A 15 -23.89 -14.54 -0.48
C ILE A 15 -23.97 -14.94 -1.98
N PRO A 16 -25.18 -15.12 -2.55
CA PRO A 16 -25.39 -15.84 -3.81
C PRO A 16 -25.38 -14.95 -5.08
N THR A 17 -25.13 -15.62 -6.20
CA THR A 17 -24.96 -15.11 -7.57
C THR A 17 -26.29 -14.71 -8.24
N LYS A 18 -26.23 -13.67 -9.09
CA LYS A 18 -27.19 -13.44 -10.18
C LYS A 18 -26.45 -13.34 -11.51
N GLU A 19 -26.88 -14.18 -12.45
CA GLU A 19 -26.36 -14.29 -13.81
C GLU A 19 -26.67 -13.03 -14.63
N LEU A 20 -25.64 -12.51 -15.30
CA LEU A 20 -25.72 -11.54 -16.40
C LEU A 20 -25.23 -12.23 -17.67
N ASP A 21 -25.95 -12.04 -18.77
CA ASP A 21 -25.84 -12.79 -20.02
C ASP A 21 -24.39 -12.89 -20.55
N LEU A 22 -23.82 -14.09 -20.41
CA LEU A 22 -22.39 -14.41 -20.57
C LEU A 22 -21.92 -14.50 -22.02
N VAL A 23 -22.82 -14.66 -23.01
CA VAL A 23 -22.44 -15.29 -24.29
C VAL A 23 -21.79 -14.32 -25.29
N ASP A 24 -22.28 -13.09 -25.43
CA ASP A 24 -21.73 -12.09 -26.37
C ASP A 24 -20.42 -11.44 -25.87
N SER A 25 -20.18 -11.49 -24.56
CA SER A 25 -18.97 -10.95 -23.92
C SER A 25 -17.79 -11.92 -24.06
N ILE A 26 -18.04 -13.24 -24.01
CA ILE A 26 -16.99 -14.27 -24.03
C ILE A 26 -16.21 -14.31 -25.35
N GLU A 27 -16.85 -14.16 -26.52
CA GLU A 27 -16.13 -14.17 -27.80
C GLU A 27 -15.18 -12.96 -27.96
N ASN A 28 -15.61 -11.79 -27.47
CA ASN A 28 -14.78 -10.58 -27.48
C ASN A 28 -13.67 -10.63 -26.43
N ILE A 29 -13.93 -11.23 -25.26
CA ILE A 29 -12.95 -11.45 -24.18
C ILE A 29 -11.90 -12.49 -24.61
N MET A 30 -12.29 -13.59 -25.26
CA MET A 30 -11.36 -14.62 -25.76
C MET A 30 -10.44 -14.10 -26.87
N LYS A 31 -10.90 -13.16 -27.70
CA LYS A 31 -10.04 -12.45 -28.67
C LYS A 31 -9.01 -11.54 -28.00
N ARG A 32 -9.32 -10.96 -26.83
CA ARG A 32 -8.42 -10.11 -26.03
C ARG A 32 -7.35 -10.93 -25.28
N LEU A 33 -7.70 -12.14 -24.82
CA LEU A 33 -6.78 -13.06 -24.11
C LEU A 33 -5.65 -13.64 -24.99
N ASN A 34 -5.81 -13.65 -26.31
CA ASN A 34 -4.89 -14.34 -27.24
C ASN A 34 -3.81 -13.43 -27.87
N ARG A 35 -3.61 -12.19 -27.40
CA ARG A 35 -2.57 -11.29 -27.95
C ARG A 35 -1.34 -11.21 -27.05
N LYS A 36 -0.18 -11.44 -27.65
CA LYS A 36 1.14 -11.42 -26.98
C LYS A 36 1.36 -10.06 -26.31
N PRO A 37 1.74 -10.00 -25.01
CA PRO A 37 2.19 -8.76 -24.39
C PRO A 37 3.54 -8.38 -25.02
N GLY A 38 3.61 -7.20 -25.63
CA GLY A 38 4.85 -6.62 -26.12
C GLY A 38 5.44 -5.66 -25.07
N GLY A 39 6.77 -5.67 -24.93
CA GLY A 39 7.54 -4.42 -24.79
C GLY A 39 7.76 -3.80 -23.39
N GLY A 40 8.61 -4.43 -22.57
CA GLY A 40 9.50 -3.86 -21.54
C GLY A 40 9.32 -2.43 -20.97
N SER A 41 9.22 -2.32 -19.64
CA SER A 41 9.19 -1.06 -18.88
C SER A 41 10.51 -0.26 -18.91
N SER A 42 10.38 1.07 -18.73
CA SER A 42 11.44 2.09 -18.78
C SER A 42 12.66 1.86 -17.85
N TRP A 43 12.59 0.92 -16.91
CA TRP A 43 13.72 0.59 -16.02
C TRP A 43 14.89 -0.08 -16.75
N ALA A 44 14.65 -0.72 -17.91
CA ALA A 44 15.69 -1.35 -18.71
C ALA A 44 16.79 -0.39 -19.22
N LYS A 45 16.61 0.93 -19.11
CA LYS A 45 17.54 1.94 -19.63
C LYS A 45 18.63 2.39 -18.65
N ASN A 46 18.50 2.13 -17.34
CA ASN A 46 19.43 2.67 -16.32
C ASN A 46 20.44 1.68 -15.71
N SER A 47 20.58 0.47 -16.25
CA SER A 47 21.52 -0.55 -15.77
C SER A 47 22.86 -0.56 -16.54
N GLN A 48 23.44 0.60 -16.84
CA GLN A 48 24.80 0.66 -17.39
C GLN A 48 25.82 0.32 -16.29
N GLY A 49 26.09 -0.97 -16.12
CA GLY A 49 27.12 -1.50 -15.21
C GLY A 49 26.81 -2.83 -14.55
N ALA A 50 25.56 -3.32 -14.63
CA ALA A 50 25.16 -4.58 -14.01
C ALA A 50 25.48 -5.78 -14.92
N ARG A 51 26.36 -6.69 -14.47
CA ARG A 51 26.52 -8.01 -15.09
C ARG A 51 25.29 -8.86 -14.77
N SER A 52 24.52 -9.24 -15.79
CA SER A 52 23.38 -10.16 -15.64
C SER A 52 23.84 -11.61 -15.79
N ASN A 53 23.90 -12.36 -14.69
CA ASN A 53 24.31 -13.78 -14.69
C ASN A 53 23.12 -14.65 -14.30
N ALA A 54 22.25 -15.03 -15.26
CA ALA A 54 21.41 -16.24 -15.21
C ALA A 54 20.35 -16.23 -16.34
N SER A 55 20.21 -17.36 -17.03
CA SER A 55 18.97 -17.74 -17.73
C SER A 55 17.89 -17.99 -16.68
N GLY A 56 16.89 -17.11 -16.59
CA GLY A 56 15.90 -17.15 -15.52
C GLY A 56 15.05 -18.43 -15.55
N ARG A 57 14.53 -18.82 -14.38
CA ARG A 57 13.62 -19.97 -14.26
C ARG A 57 12.29 -19.65 -14.92
N GLY A 58 11.75 -20.63 -15.66
CA GLY A 58 10.39 -20.55 -16.19
C GLY A 58 9.35 -20.76 -15.09
N MET A 59 8.17 -20.19 -15.28
CA MET A 59 7.07 -20.34 -14.33
C MET A 59 6.46 -21.76 -14.44
N PRO A 60 6.22 -22.47 -13.32
CA PRO A 60 5.55 -23.77 -13.33
C PRO A 60 4.16 -23.71 -13.97
N GLN A 61 3.77 -24.76 -14.70
CA GLN A 61 2.48 -24.81 -15.41
C GLN A 61 1.28 -24.70 -14.45
N GLU A 62 1.38 -25.28 -13.26
CA GLU A 62 0.35 -25.17 -12.21
C GLU A 62 0.17 -23.71 -11.76
N LYS A 63 1.28 -22.98 -11.54
CA LYS A 63 1.24 -21.57 -11.15
C LYS A 63 0.66 -20.68 -12.27
N LEU A 64 0.98 -20.99 -13.53
CA LEU A 64 0.36 -20.32 -14.69
C LEU A 64 -1.16 -20.54 -14.73
N ALA A 65 -1.62 -21.76 -14.46
CA ALA A 65 -3.05 -22.07 -14.41
C ALA A 65 -3.77 -21.34 -13.27
N GLN A 66 -3.17 -21.28 -12.08
CA GLN A 66 -3.71 -20.53 -10.94
C GLN A 66 -3.82 -19.03 -11.23
N LEU A 67 -2.79 -18.43 -11.85
CA LEU A 67 -2.82 -17.02 -12.24
C LEU A 67 -3.90 -16.75 -13.30
N ALA A 68 -4.05 -17.62 -14.30
CA ALA A 68 -5.09 -17.48 -15.30
C ALA A 68 -6.50 -17.59 -14.69
N GLN A 69 -6.68 -18.48 -13.71
CA GLN A 69 -7.93 -18.60 -12.97
C GLN A 69 -8.22 -17.33 -12.15
N GLN A 70 -7.21 -16.79 -11.46
CA GLN A 70 -7.35 -15.53 -10.71
C GLN A 70 -7.66 -14.36 -11.64
N ASP A 71 -6.96 -14.24 -12.78
CA ASP A 71 -7.21 -13.17 -13.75
C ASP A 71 -8.63 -13.24 -14.32
N ALA A 72 -9.13 -14.44 -14.59
CA ALA A 72 -10.52 -14.64 -15.00
C ALA A 72 -11.50 -14.23 -13.89
N PHE A 73 -11.21 -14.61 -12.65
CA PHE A 73 -12.01 -14.21 -11.49
C PHE A 73 -12.05 -12.68 -11.33
N ASP A 74 -10.89 -12.01 -11.35
CA ASP A 74 -10.81 -10.56 -11.21
C ASP A 74 -11.59 -9.84 -12.31
N LEU A 75 -11.49 -10.34 -13.55
CA LEU A 75 -12.25 -9.80 -14.68
C LEU A 75 -13.76 -9.93 -14.48
N THR A 76 -14.25 -11.08 -13.97
CA THR A 76 -15.69 -11.26 -13.66
C THR A 76 -16.18 -10.30 -12.56
N HIS A 77 -15.29 -9.80 -11.72
CA HIS A 77 -15.58 -8.80 -10.68
C HIS A 77 -15.30 -7.36 -11.12
N GLY A 78 -15.09 -7.13 -12.43
CA GLY A 78 -14.92 -5.81 -13.01
C GLY A 78 -13.49 -5.28 -13.04
N PHE A 79 -12.50 -6.02 -12.55
CA PHE A 79 -11.09 -5.60 -12.57
C PHE A 79 -10.40 -6.04 -13.86
N ALA A 80 -10.64 -5.29 -14.93
CA ALA A 80 -9.96 -5.53 -16.20
C ALA A 80 -8.46 -5.14 -16.09
N PRO A 81 -7.54 -5.94 -16.65
CA PRO A 81 -6.13 -5.57 -16.69
C PRO A 81 -5.92 -4.40 -17.65
N LEU A 82 -5.18 -3.38 -17.20
CA LEU A 82 -4.80 -2.24 -18.01
C LEU A 82 -3.84 -2.66 -19.13
N THR A 83 -4.11 -2.20 -20.35
CA THR A 83 -3.27 -2.44 -21.52
C THR A 83 -2.58 -1.16 -21.98
N GLU A 84 -1.55 -1.27 -22.82
CA GLU A 84 -0.87 -0.09 -23.37
C GLU A 84 -1.78 0.80 -24.23
N GLU A 85 -2.82 0.21 -24.83
CA GLU A 85 -3.80 0.92 -25.66
C GLU A 85 -4.70 1.85 -24.83
N ASP A 86 -4.90 1.54 -23.54
CA ASP A 86 -5.73 2.35 -22.63
C ASP A 86 -5.03 3.64 -22.18
N GLY A 87 -3.71 3.74 -22.39
CA GLY A 87 -2.91 4.88 -21.96
C GLY A 87 -2.84 5.05 -20.43
N PRO A 88 -2.31 6.18 -19.95
CA PRO A 88 -2.28 6.48 -18.52
C PRO A 88 -3.69 6.64 -17.94
N GLN A 89 -3.99 5.88 -16.89
CA GLN A 89 -5.26 5.92 -16.16
C GLN A 89 -5.06 6.47 -14.74
N ILE A 90 -6.06 7.17 -14.23
CA ILE A 90 -6.09 7.68 -12.86
C ILE A 90 -7.12 6.87 -12.06
N GLY A 91 -6.71 6.34 -10.92
CA GLY A 91 -7.61 5.64 -10.00
C GLY A 91 -7.09 5.60 -8.56
N TRP A 92 -8.00 5.32 -7.63
CA TRP A 92 -7.71 5.09 -6.23
C TRP A 92 -7.26 3.65 -6.02
N LEU A 93 -6.05 3.46 -5.47
CA LEU A 93 -5.52 2.15 -5.16
C LEU A 93 -6.27 1.52 -3.99
N LEU A 94 -7.12 0.54 -4.29
CA LEU A 94 -7.92 -0.19 -3.31
C LEU A 94 -7.11 -1.27 -2.60
N ASN A 95 -6.35 -2.04 -3.37
CA ASN A 95 -5.66 -3.22 -2.86
C ASN A 95 -4.37 -3.46 -3.63
N ALA A 96 -3.42 -4.12 -2.98
CA ALA A 96 -2.22 -4.61 -3.63
C ALA A 96 -1.86 -6.01 -3.10
N CYS A 97 -1.48 -6.91 -4.01
CA CYS A 97 -1.16 -8.29 -3.64
C CYS A 97 0.12 -8.75 -4.33
N ASN A 98 0.90 -9.60 -3.65
CA ASN A 98 2.05 -10.24 -4.28
C ASN A 98 1.57 -11.14 -5.43
N THR A 99 2.25 -11.05 -6.56
CA THR A 99 2.01 -11.90 -7.72
C THR A 99 3.33 -12.28 -8.39
N SER A 100 3.26 -13.07 -9.44
CA SER A 100 4.39 -13.34 -10.33
C SER A 100 3.87 -13.37 -11.76
N ARG A 101 4.64 -12.83 -12.71
CA ARG A 101 4.27 -12.84 -14.13
C ARG A 101 5.36 -13.49 -14.95
N ASN A 102 4.95 -14.15 -16.02
CA ASN A 102 5.87 -14.68 -17.01
C ASN A 102 6.18 -13.58 -18.03
N VAL A 103 7.43 -13.14 -18.09
CA VAL A 103 7.92 -12.15 -19.04
C VAL A 103 9.09 -12.77 -19.79
N ASP A 104 8.92 -12.94 -21.11
CA ASP A 104 9.91 -13.56 -21.99
C ASP A 104 10.31 -14.99 -21.56
N ASN A 105 9.33 -15.81 -21.18
CA ASN A 105 9.51 -17.18 -20.64
C ASN A 105 10.26 -17.25 -19.30
N VAL A 106 10.42 -16.11 -18.62
CA VAL A 106 11.09 -16.01 -17.33
C VAL A 106 10.11 -15.50 -16.29
N GLU A 107 10.03 -16.20 -15.17
CA GLU A 107 9.24 -15.75 -14.03
C GLU A 107 9.84 -14.49 -13.40
N ARG A 108 8.99 -13.52 -13.09
CA ARG A 108 9.34 -12.30 -12.35
C ARG A 108 8.33 -12.04 -11.24
N SER A 109 8.82 -11.64 -10.08
CA SER A 109 7.94 -11.16 -9.01
C SER A 109 7.38 -9.79 -9.36
N GLY A 110 6.14 -9.57 -8.93
CA GLY A 110 5.44 -8.30 -9.09
C GLY A 110 4.36 -8.13 -8.04
N VAL A 111 3.78 -6.94 -8.03
CA VAL A 111 2.62 -6.60 -7.20
C VAL A 111 1.46 -6.31 -8.14
N GLU A 112 0.34 -7.01 -7.94
CA GLU A 112 -0.92 -6.67 -8.58
C GLU A 112 -1.55 -5.51 -7.82
N LEU A 113 -1.95 -4.47 -8.54
CA LEU A 113 -2.56 -3.25 -8.00
C LEU A 113 -3.98 -3.14 -8.54
N TYR A 114 -4.95 -2.95 -7.64
CA TYR A 114 -6.37 -2.86 -7.97
C TYR A 114 -6.87 -1.44 -7.72
N PHE A 115 -7.54 -0.87 -8.72
CA PHE A 115 -7.95 0.53 -8.73
C PHE A 115 -9.44 0.70 -8.96
N LEU A 116 -9.99 1.76 -8.36
CA LEU A 116 -11.25 2.37 -8.79
C LEU A 116 -10.95 3.65 -9.57
N ALA A 117 -11.52 3.79 -10.76
CA ALA A 117 -11.45 5.00 -11.55
C ALA A 117 -12.52 6.03 -11.11
N GLN A 118 -12.36 7.28 -11.56
CA GLN A 118 -13.25 8.39 -11.21
C GLN A 118 -14.69 8.22 -11.69
N ASP A 119 -14.89 7.46 -12.76
CA ASP A 119 -16.21 7.15 -13.33
C ASP A 119 -16.89 5.95 -12.65
N GLY A 120 -16.28 5.40 -11.59
CA GLY A 120 -16.78 4.24 -10.87
C GLY A 120 -16.41 2.90 -11.50
N SER A 121 -15.72 2.89 -12.65
CA SER A 121 -15.16 1.65 -13.21
C SER A 121 -13.98 1.15 -12.37
N ALA A 122 -13.64 -0.13 -12.51
CA ALA A 122 -12.51 -0.74 -11.84
C ALA A 122 -11.51 -1.26 -12.86
N PHE A 123 -10.22 -1.22 -12.50
CA PHE A 123 -9.16 -1.79 -13.32
C PHE A 123 -8.02 -2.28 -12.44
N LYS A 124 -7.15 -3.12 -12.99
CA LYS A 124 -5.94 -3.58 -12.31
C LYS A 124 -4.72 -3.44 -13.18
N THR A 125 -3.54 -3.39 -12.56
CA THR A 125 -2.27 -3.44 -13.28
C THR A 125 -1.19 -4.12 -12.45
N THR A 126 -0.24 -4.76 -13.12
CA THR A 126 0.86 -5.46 -12.46
C THR A 126 2.13 -4.62 -12.50
N LEU A 127 2.70 -4.34 -11.33
CA LEU A 127 3.99 -3.68 -11.17
C LEU A 127 5.09 -4.70 -10.92
N LEU A 128 5.99 -4.88 -11.89
CA LEU A 128 7.11 -5.82 -11.77
C LEU A 128 8.33 -5.13 -11.14
N ARG A 129 8.78 -5.63 -9.99
CA ARG A 129 9.97 -5.14 -9.29
C ARG A 129 10.87 -6.28 -8.84
N PRO A 130 12.19 -6.22 -9.10
CA PRO A 130 13.08 -7.28 -8.66
C PRO A 130 13.29 -7.20 -7.13
N PRO A 131 13.08 -8.29 -6.38
CA PRO A 131 13.40 -8.31 -4.96
C PRO A 131 14.92 -8.23 -4.73
N TYR A 132 15.33 -7.71 -3.58
CA TYR A 132 16.74 -7.59 -3.20
C TYR A 132 16.95 -7.68 -1.69
N PHE A 133 18.20 -7.94 -1.29
CA PHE A 133 18.70 -7.69 0.05
C PHE A 133 20.16 -7.20 0.00
N TYR A 134 20.70 -6.78 1.14
CA TYR A 134 22.07 -6.27 1.24
C TYR A 134 22.95 -7.19 2.06
N VAL A 135 24.23 -7.25 1.72
CA VAL A 135 25.26 -7.99 2.47
C VAL A 135 26.42 -7.05 2.77
N ALA A 136 26.93 -7.11 3.99
CA ALA A 136 28.09 -6.35 4.42
C ALA A 136 29.35 -7.20 4.33
N ALA A 137 30.47 -6.54 4.04
CA ALA A 137 31.81 -7.12 4.05
C ALA A 137 32.81 -6.08 4.57
N PRO A 138 33.98 -6.49 5.10
CA PRO A 138 35.03 -5.56 5.49
C PRO A 138 35.43 -4.67 4.30
N PRO A 139 35.61 -3.35 4.46
CA PRO A 139 35.87 -2.44 3.35
C PRO A 139 37.04 -2.86 2.45
N LYS A 140 38.10 -3.43 3.04
CA LYS A 140 39.28 -3.91 2.32
C LYS A 140 39.03 -5.17 1.47
N ARG A 141 37.99 -5.95 1.78
CA ARG A 141 37.62 -7.21 1.11
C ARG A 141 36.26 -7.14 0.40
N LEU A 142 35.71 -5.93 0.21
CA LEU A 142 34.39 -5.74 -0.38
C LEU A 142 34.30 -6.26 -1.82
N GLN A 143 35.34 -6.06 -2.63
CA GLN A 143 35.38 -6.57 -4.01
C GLN A 143 35.50 -8.10 -4.06
N GLU A 144 36.25 -8.68 -3.13
CA GLU A 144 36.35 -10.13 -2.98
C GLU A 144 35.00 -10.73 -2.57
N ALA A 145 34.30 -10.08 -1.63
CA ALA A 145 32.96 -10.46 -1.21
C ALA A 145 31.95 -10.41 -2.36
N LEU A 146 32.00 -9.34 -3.18
CA LEU A 146 31.17 -9.20 -4.36
C LEU A 146 31.43 -10.35 -5.36
N ALA A 147 32.69 -10.64 -5.65
CA ALA A 147 33.07 -11.72 -6.55
C ALA A 147 32.64 -13.09 -6.01
N PHE A 148 32.75 -13.30 -4.70
CA PHE A 148 32.26 -14.51 -4.03
C PHE A 148 30.74 -14.64 -4.19
N CYS A 149 29.95 -13.60 -3.91
CA CYS A 149 28.50 -13.64 -4.08
C CYS A 149 28.10 -13.91 -5.54
N GLN A 150 28.79 -13.28 -6.51
CA GLN A 150 28.53 -13.50 -7.94
C GLN A 150 28.77 -14.94 -8.36
N LYS A 151 29.85 -15.56 -7.86
CA LYS A 151 30.17 -16.96 -8.17
C LYS A 151 29.24 -17.94 -7.46
N THR A 152 28.96 -17.70 -6.18
CA THR A 152 28.17 -18.62 -5.34
C THR A 152 26.67 -18.59 -5.70
N LEU A 153 26.16 -17.44 -6.15
CA LEU A 153 24.74 -17.23 -6.43
C LEU A 153 24.43 -17.13 -7.93
N GLU A 154 25.32 -17.61 -8.81
CA GLU A 154 25.15 -17.55 -10.26
C GLU A 154 23.81 -18.12 -10.76
N GLY A 155 23.22 -19.08 -10.04
CA GLY A 155 21.94 -19.68 -10.41
C GLY A 155 20.70 -18.84 -10.08
N THR A 156 20.79 -17.85 -9.19
CA THR A 156 19.64 -17.07 -8.68
C THR A 156 19.79 -15.56 -8.86
N LEU A 157 21.04 -15.07 -8.93
CA LEU A 157 21.36 -13.65 -8.93
C LEU A 157 20.98 -12.99 -10.27
N LEU A 158 20.14 -11.95 -10.23
CA LEU A 158 19.86 -11.13 -11.41
C LEU A 158 20.98 -10.11 -11.66
N SER A 159 21.39 -9.41 -10.60
CA SER A 159 22.49 -8.44 -10.64
C SER A 159 23.04 -8.18 -9.25
N SER A 160 24.26 -7.66 -9.17
CA SER A 160 24.85 -7.19 -7.93
C SER A 160 25.64 -5.90 -8.12
N SER A 161 25.65 -5.06 -7.09
CA SER A 161 26.36 -3.78 -7.08
C SER A 161 26.79 -3.41 -5.67
N VAL A 162 27.82 -2.57 -5.55
CA VAL A 162 28.18 -1.93 -4.29
C VAL A 162 27.37 -0.65 -4.15
N VAL A 163 26.75 -0.45 -3.00
CA VAL A 163 25.95 0.74 -2.67
C VAL A 163 26.40 1.33 -1.33
N SER A 164 26.31 2.65 -1.21
CA SER A 164 26.54 3.36 0.03
C SER A 164 25.20 3.66 0.71
N LYS A 165 25.06 3.30 1.98
CA LYS A 165 23.86 3.55 2.79
C LYS A 165 24.24 4.13 4.15
N GLU A 166 23.36 4.93 4.71
CA GLU A 166 23.48 5.36 6.10
C GLU A 166 23.26 4.15 7.01
N ASP A 167 24.19 3.95 7.96
CA ASP A 167 24.12 2.88 8.94
C ASP A 167 24.01 3.50 10.33
N LEU A 168 22.81 3.45 10.91
CA LEU A 168 22.51 4.01 12.23
C LEU A 168 23.19 3.23 13.37
N ASP A 169 23.68 2.02 13.11
CA ASP A 169 24.42 1.23 14.10
C ASP A 169 25.89 1.66 14.23
N LEU A 170 26.38 2.53 13.34
CA LEU A 170 27.73 3.08 13.46
C LEU A 170 27.81 4.10 14.62
N PRO A 171 28.86 4.05 15.48
CA PRO A 171 29.01 4.97 16.62
C PRO A 171 28.98 6.46 16.27
N ASN A 172 29.22 6.79 15.00
CA ASN A 172 29.30 8.14 14.43
C ASN A 172 28.26 8.38 13.32
N HIS A 173 27.14 7.65 13.30
CA HIS A 173 26.10 7.80 12.28
C HIS A 173 25.53 9.22 12.16
N LEU A 174 25.52 10.01 13.24
CA LEU A 174 25.11 11.43 13.22
C LEU A 174 26.03 12.36 12.42
N SER A 175 27.20 11.88 11.99
CA SER A 175 28.13 12.62 11.12
C SER A 175 27.86 12.45 9.62
N GLY A 176 26.85 11.66 9.24
CA GLY A 176 26.51 11.37 7.84
C GLY A 176 27.42 10.31 7.19
N LEU A 177 28.15 9.52 7.99
CA LEU A 177 29.00 8.45 7.48
C LEU A 177 28.17 7.31 6.90
N GLN A 178 28.46 6.97 5.64
CA GLN A 178 27.80 5.88 4.93
C GLN A 178 28.63 4.60 4.98
N ALA A 179 27.99 3.49 5.29
CA ALA A 179 28.56 2.16 5.15
C ALA A 179 28.39 1.65 3.70
N SER A 180 29.35 0.84 3.24
CA SER A 180 29.28 0.20 1.93
C SER A 180 28.70 -1.20 2.06
N TYR A 181 27.68 -1.50 1.27
CA TYR A 181 27.05 -2.81 1.19
C TYR A 181 27.06 -3.35 -0.24
N ILE A 182 26.92 -4.66 -0.39
CA ILE A 182 26.66 -5.31 -1.65
C ILE A 182 25.15 -5.52 -1.75
N GLN A 183 24.50 -4.87 -2.71
CA GLN A 183 23.12 -5.14 -3.08
C GLN A 183 23.08 -6.38 -3.98
N LEU A 184 22.28 -7.37 -3.58
CA LEU A 184 22.00 -8.56 -4.38
C LEU A 184 20.55 -8.51 -4.83
N VAL A 185 20.33 -8.51 -6.14
CA VAL A 185 19.02 -8.35 -6.78
C VAL A 185 18.64 -9.65 -7.47
N PHE A 186 17.38 -10.05 -7.39
CA PHE A 186 16.86 -11.33 -7.88
C PHE A 186 15.68 -11.14 -8.82
N ARG A 187 15.33 -12.17 -9.61
CA ARG A 187 14.15 -12.13 -10.49
C ARG A 187 12.86 -12.40 -9.74
N THR A 188 12.93 -13.32 -8.77
CA THR A 188 11.78 -13.77 -7.99
C THR A 188 12.09 -13.78 -6.49
N VAL A 189 11.04 -13.77 -5.67
CA VAL A 189 11.17 -13.96 -4.22
C VAL A 189 11.72 -15.36 -3.90
N ALA A 190 11.39 -16.37 -4.71
CA ALA A 190 11.94 -17.72 -4.55
C ALA A 190 13.47 -17.73 -4.71
N ASP A 191 13.99 -17.07 -5.75
CA ASP A 191 15.44 -16.94 -5.98
C ASP A 191 16.13 -16.19 -4.83
N LEU A 192 15.48 -15.16 -4.27
CA LEU A 192 15.96 -14.44 -3.09
C LEU A 192 16.05 -15.38 -1.88
N VAL A 193 15.00 -16.17 -1.62
CA VAL A 193 14.96 -17.10 -0.50
C VAL A 193 16.03 -18.18 -0.64
N ASP A 194 16.19 -18.76 -1.83
CA ASP A 194 17.25 -19.72 -2.14
C ASP A 194 18.64 -19.12 -1.86
N ALA A 195 18.89 -17.89 -2.33
CA ALA A 195 20.15 -17.19 -2.09
C ALA A 195 20.40 -16.90 -0.60
N LYS A 196 19.36 -16.50 0.13
CA LYS A 196 19.41 -16.28 1.58
C LYS A 196 19.78 -17.56 2.32
N GLN A 197 19.20 -18.71 1.95
CA GLN A 197 19.52 -19.99 2.58
C GLN A 197 20.99 -20.39 2.43
N ILE A 198 21.67 -19.92 1.37
CA ILE A 198 23.11 -20.14 1.16
C ILE A 198 23.94 -19.15 1.98
N VAL A 199 23.61 -17.86 1.92
CA VAL A 199 24.44 -16.78 2.49
C VAL A 199 24.28 -16.65 4.01
N TYR A 200 23.06 -16.79 4.52
CA TYR A 200 22.73 -16.53 5.92
C TYR A 200 23.51 -17.43 6.90
N PRO A 201 23.62 -18.77 6.71
CA PRO A 201 24.40 -19.62 7.60
C PRO A 201 25.90 -19.27 7.64
N MET A 202 26.47 -18.83 6.52
CA MET A 202 27.88 -18.42 6.44
C MET A 202 28.13 -17.17 7.30
N ILE A 203 27.23 -16.20 7.24
CA ILE A 203 27.31 -14.97 8.03
C ILE A 203 27.17 -15.26 9.53
N ILE A 204 26.21 -16.10 9.92
CA ILE A 204 26.06 -16.50 11.33
C ILE A 204 27.33 -17.18 11.85
N LYS A 205 27.93 -18.08 11.07
CA LYS A 205 29.19 -18.74 11.42
C LYS A 205 30.33 -17.72 11.59
N ASN A 206 30.46 -16.78 10.66
CA ASN A 206 31.48 -15.74 10.71
C ASN A 206 31.32 -14.78 11.91
N LYS A 207 30.08 -14.50 12.34
CA LYS A 207 29.80 -13.70 13.55
C LYS A 207 30.19 -14.43 14.84
N GLN A 208 30.09 -15.76 14.88
CA GLN A 208 30.40 -16.56 16.06
C GLN A 208 31.91 -16.75 16.29
N ASP A 209 32.71 -16.77 15.23
CA ASP A 209 34.18 -16.87 15.31
C ASP A 209 34.85 -15.77 14.45
N PRO A 210 34.96 -14.53 14.98
CA PRO A 210 35.54 -13.39 14.25
C PRO A 210 37.04 -13.51 13.96
N TYR A 211 37.74 -14.38 14.69
CA TYR A 211 39.19 -14.59 14.57
C TYR A 211 39.55 -15.75 13.65
N HIS A 212 38.56 -16.51 13.21
CA HIS A 212 38.76 -17.47 12.14
C HIS A 212 39.15 -16.72 10.86
N SER A 213 40.28 -17.08 10.26
CA SER A 213 40.62 -16.63 8.91
C SER A 213 39.62 -17.24 7.93
N THR A 214 38.46 -16.62 7.81
CA THR A 214 37.43 -17.08 6.89
C THR A 214 37.83 -16.64 5.48
N ASP A 215 37.91 -17.60 4.56
CA ASP A 215 38.03 -17.34 3.13
C ASP A 215 36.84 -16.52 2.62
N ILE A 216 35.71 -16.51 3.35
CA ILE A 216 34.46 -15.86 2.97
C ILE A 216 34.30 -14.51 3.69
N PRO A 217 34.43 -13.37 3.00
CA PRO A 217 34.46 -12.04 3.61
C PRO A 217 33.08 -11.44 4.00
N LEU A 218 32.03 -12.26 4.18
CA LEU A 218 30.68 -11.77 4.52
C LEU A 218 30.52 -11.63 6.04
N VAL A 219 30.06 -10.47 6.52
CA VAL A 219 29.96 -10.17 7.96
C VAL A 219 28.55 -9.90 8.45
N ASP A 220 27.67 -9.42 7.58
CA ASP A 220 26.29 -9.10 7.94
C ASP A 220 25.35 -9.16 6.75
N ILE A 221 24.04 -9.26 7.02
CA ILE A 221 22.97 -9.26 6.02
C ILE A 221 21.87 -8.33 6.50
N ARG A 222 21.38 -7.46 5.62
CA ARG A 222 20.42 -6.40 5.94
C ARG A 222 19.21 -6.45 5.01
N GLU A 223 18.08 -6.06 5.56
CA GLU A 223 16.79 -5.94 4.88
C GLU A 223 16.35 -7.21 4.14
N TYR A 224 16.74 -8.38 4.64
CA TYR A 224 16.47 -9.70 4.04
C TYR A 224 15.12 -10.31 4.44
N ASP A 225 14.43 -9.68 5.40
CA ASP A 225 13.18 -10.08 6.03
C ASP A 225 12.03 -9.11 5.75
N VAL A 226 12.29 -8.05 4.96
CA VAL A 226 11.25 -7.16 4.45
C VAL A 226 10.35 -7.93 3.49
N THR A 227 9.05 -7.98 3.77
CA THR A 227 8.09 -8.66 2.88
C THR A 227 8.09 -7.97 1.51
N TYR A 228 7.90 -8.75 0.45
CA TYR A 228 8.06 -8.24 -0.92
C TYR A 228 7.08 -7.10 -1.26
N LEU A 229 5.81 -7.20 -0.84
CA LEU A 229 4.85 -6.11 -1.01
C LEU A 229 5.30 -4.82 -0.32
N MET A 230 5.75 -4.91 0.94
CA MET A 230 6.24 -3.76 1.69
C MET A 230 7.46 -3.13 1.04
N ARG A 231 8.39 -3.95 0.51
CA ARG A 231 9.54 -3.47 -0.24
C ARG A 231 9.11 -2.61 -1.42
N VAL A 232 8.26 -3.15 -2.29
CA VAL A 232 7.78 -2.43 -3.49
C VAL A 232 7.02 -1.17 -3.08
N ALA A 233 6.18 -1.25 -2.05
CA ALA A 233 5.42 -0.13 -1.55
C ALA A 233 6.29 1.00 -0.96
N ILE A 234 7.39 0.66 -0.29
CA ILE A 234 8.33 1.65 0.23
C ILE A 234 9.11 2.29 -0.92
N ASP A 235 9.73 1.47 -1.77
CA ASP A 235 10.65 1.94 -2.81
C ASP A 235 9.96 2.80 -3.88
N ASP A 236 8.73 2.42 -4.26
CA ASP A 236 7.93 3.16 -5.24
C ASP A 236 6.93 4.15 -4.58
N GLU A 237 7.05 4.34 -3.26
CA GLU A 237 6.18 5.22 -2.47
C GLU A 237 4.67 4.92 -2.59
N ILE A 238 4.31 3.67 -2.90
CA ILE A 238 2.93 3.22 -3.00
C ILE A 238 2.33 3.07 -1.61
N ARG A 239 1.12 3.57 -1.41
CA ARG A 239 0.33 3.40 -0.18
C ARG A 239 -1.03 2.84 -0.55
N VAL A 240 -1.27 1.58 -0.19
CA VAL A 240 -2.60 0.97 -0.23
C VAL A 240 -3.34 1.46 1.01
N GLY A 241 -4.53 2.04 0.84
CA GLY A 241 -5.44 2.24 1.95
C GLY A 241 -6.41 1.07 1.99
N PRO A 242 -6.33 0.14 2.96
CA PRO A 242 -7.36 -0.88 3.11
C PRO A 242 -8.62 -0.19 3.64
N PHE A 243 -9.51 0.21 2.74
CA PHE A 243 -10.83 0.70 3.08
C PHE A 243 -11.81 -0.47 2.98
N GLU A 244 -12.34 -0.90 4.11
CA GLU A 244 -13.50 -1.78 4.11
C GLU A 244 -14.77 -0.92 4.12
N CYS A 245 -15.67 -1.18 3.16
CA CYS A 245 -16.98 -0.55 3.11
C CYS A 245 -17.99 -1.46 3.82
N ILE A 246 -18.51 -1.00 4.96
CA ILE A 246 -19.45 -1.77 5.77
C ILE A 246 -20.85 -1.23 5.55
N ASN A 247 -21.68 -2.03 4.89
CA ASN A 247 -23.07 -1.70 4.63
C ASN A 247 -23.97 -2.20 5.76
N VAL A 248 -24.66 -1.27 6.40
CA VAL A 248 -25.61 -1.54 7.48
C VAL A 248 -27.02 -1.16 7.05
N ALA A 249 -28.02 -1.83 7.63
CA ALA A 249 -29.40 -1.72 7.18
C ALA A 249 -30.02 -0.32 7.38
N ASN A 250 -29.58 0.41 8.41
CA ASN A 250 -30.13 1.71 8.77
C ASN A 250 -29.14 2.51 9.66
N GLU A 251 -29.53 3.74 10.00
CA GLU A 251 -28.72 4.65 10.81
C GLU A 251 -28.46 4.15 12.24
N LEU A 252 -29.42 3.46 12.88
CA LEU A 252 -29.22 2.92 14.22
C LEU A 252 -28.08 1.90 14.23
N GLU A 253 -28.10 0.98 13.26
CA GLU A 253 -27.05 -0.03 13.11
C GLU A 253 -25.70 0.60 12.73
N LEU A 254 -25.70 1.72 11.99
CA LEU A 254 -24.49 2.48 11.69
C LEU A 254 -23.85 3.07 12.95
N ILE A 255 -24.63 3.76 13.77
CA ILE A 255 -24.13 4.41 14.98
C ILE A 255 -23.65 3.34 15.98
N ARG A 256 -24.39 2.23 16.11
CA ARG A 256 -23.94 1.08 16.92
C ARG A 256 -22.64 0.49 16.40
N TYR A 257 -22.54 0.27 15.09
CA TYR A 257 -21.34 -0.27 14.48
C TYR A 257 -20.14 0.64 14.78
N PHE A 258 -20.29 1.96 14.58
CA PHE A 258 -19.24 2.92 14.92
C PHE A 258 -18.81 2.83 16.39
N PHE A 259 -19.75 2.83 17.33
CA PHE A 259 -19.43 2.74 18.76
C PHE A 259 -18.75 1.43 19.14
N ASN A 260 -19.24 0.30 18.62
CA ASN A 260 -18.60 -1.00 18.86
C ASN A 260 -17.19 -1.02 18.28
N HIS A 261 -17.01 -0.51 17.06
CA HIS A 261 -15.73 -0.47 16.39
C HIS A 261 -14.71 0.40 17.14
N VAL A 262 -15.14 1.55 17.67
CA VAL A 262 -14.30 2.38 18.55
C VAL A 262 -13.89 1.62 19.81
N LYS A 263 -14.81 0.89 20.46
CA LYS A 263 -14.50 0.09 21.66
C LYS A 263 -13.53 -1.05 21.35
N GLU A 264 -13.66 -1.69 20.20
CA GLU A 264 -12.77 -2.76 19.73
C GLU A 264 -11.36 -2.25 19.46
N LEU A 265 -11.23 -1.13 18.74
CA LEU A 265 -9.93 -0.55 18.41
C LEU A 265 -9.28 0.18 19.59
N ASN A 266 -10.08 0.65 20.54
CA ASN A 266 -9.65 1.43 21.70
C ASN A 266 -8.67 2.58 21.33
N PRO A 267 -9.07 3.51 20.44
CA PRO A 267 -8.17 4.55 19.95
C PRO A 267 -7.86 5.60 21.02
N HIS A 268 -6.60 6.02 21.08
CA HIS A 268 -6.15 7.08 21.99
C HIS A 268 -6.22 8.47 21.35
N ILE A 269 -6.35 8.55 20.02
CA ILE A 269 -6.39 9.80 19.26
C ILE A 269 -7.51 9.71 18.24
N PHE A 270 -8.41 10.70 18.26
CA PHE A 270 -9.40 10.95 17.23
C PHE A 270 -8.99 12.18 16.45
N VAL A 271 -8.97 12.10 15.12
CA VAL A 271 -8.63 13.22 14.25
C VAL A 271 -9.84 13.54 13.38
N THR A 272 -10.19 14.82 13.30
CA THR A 272 -11.29 15.31 12.45
C THR A 272 -10.86 16.57 11.70
N TYR A 273 -11.70 17.02 10.77
CA TYR A 273 -11.55 18.33 10.14
C TYR A 273 -12.82 19.15 10.37
N ASN A 274 -12.75 20.12 11.29
CA ASN A 274 -13.90 20.90 11.78
C ASN A 274 -14.93 20.05 12.57
N GLY A 275 -14.48 18.96 13.20
CA GLY A 275 -15.35 18.02 13.90
C GLY A 275 -15.96 18.56 15.19
N ASP A 276 -15.34 19.56 15.84
CA ASP A 276 -15.92 20.19 17.03
C ASP A 276 -17.25 20.90 16.72
N PHE A 277 -17.41 21.41 15.49
CA PHE A 277 -18.55 22.22 15.08
C PHE A 277 -19.51 21.52 14.12
N PHE A 278 -19.18 20.31 13.65
CA PHE A 278 -20.01 19.55 12.73
C PHE A 278 -20.14 18.07 13.12
N ASP A 279 -19.07 17.28 12.96
CA ASP A 279 -19.13 15.82 13.06
C ASP A 279 -19.61 15.32 14.43
N TRP A 280 -18.98 15.79 15.52
CA TRP A 280 -19.34 15.34 16.87
C TRP A 280 -20.72 15.79 17.34
N PRO A 281 -21.12 17.08 17.19
CA PRO A 281 -22.49 17.50 17.49
C PRO A 281 -23.55 16.72 16.72
N PHE A 282 -23.28 16.44 15.44
CA PHE A 282 -24.20 15.68 14.60
C PHE A 282 -24.35 14.26 15.13
N LEU A 283 -23.23 13.55 15.35
CA LEU A 283 -23.23 12.19 15.87
C LEU A 283 -23.90 12.09 17.25
N GLU A 284 -23.59 13.01 18.16
CA GLU A 284 -24.20 13.06 19.50
C GLU A 284 -25.73 13.20 19.43
N THR A 285 -26.22 14.11 18.58
CA THR A 285 -27.67 14.34 18.40
C THR A 285 -28.35 13.11 17.80
N ARG A 286 -27.73 12.46 16.80
CA ARG A 286 -28.30 11.24 16.18
C ARG A 286 -28.25 10.04 17.12
N ALA A 287 -27.18 9.88 17.89
CA ALA A 287 -27.06 8.85 18.91
C ALA A 287 -28.13 9.02 19.99
N GLN A 288 -28.35 10.25 20.47
CA GLN A 288 -29.37 10.56 21.47
C GLN A 288 -30.79 10.27 20.97
N HIS A 289 -31.08 10.57 19.70
CA HIS A 289 -32.36 10.22 19.06
C HIS A 289 -32.63 8.70 19.09
N HIS A 290 -31.58 7.89 19.06
CA HIS A 290 -31.63 6.43 19.13
C HIS A 290 -31.42 5.87 20.56
N GLY A 291 -31.41 6.73 21.58
CA GLY A 291 -31.26 6.34 22.99
C GLY A 291 -29.85 5.92 23.42
N MET A 292 -28.82 6.32 22.66
CA MET A 292 -27.41 6.06 22.98
C MET A 292 -26.70 7.33 23.44
N ASP A 293 -25.77 7.21 24.39
CA ASP A 293 -25.01 8.34 24.94
C ASP A 293 -23.55 8.30 24.45
N LEU A 294 -23.16 9.32 23.67
CA LEU A 294 -21.83 9.40 23.04
C LEU A 294 -20.69 9.28 24.07
N LYS A 295 -20.85 9.92 25.23
CA LYS A 295 -19.83 9.93 26.27
C LYS A 295 -19.59 8.52 26.84
N SER A 296 -20.65 7.78 27.14
CA SER A 296 -20.53 6.40 27.64
C SER A 296 -19.97 5.43 26.60
N GLU A 297 -20.21 5.69 25.31
CA GLU A 297 -19.87 4.79 24.22
C GLU A 297 -18.44 4.99 23.71
N VAL A 298 -18.00 6.24 23.58
CA VAL A 298 -16.73 6.63 22.93
C VAL A 298 -15.77 7.34 23.90
N GLY A 299 -16.25 7.81 25.06
CA GLY A 299 -15.42 8.53 26.04
C GLY A 299 -15.12 9.99 25.67
N ILE A 300 -15.72 10.50 24.59
CA ILE A 300 -15.65 11.88 24.13
C ILE A 300 -16.94 12.61 24.51
N SER A 301 -16.84 13.85 25.00
CA SER A 301 -17.99 14.68 25.34
C SER A 301 -17.70 16.16 25.17
N LYS A 302 -18.74 16.96 24.96
CA LYS A 302 -18.65 18.41 24.81
C LYS A 302 -18.25 19.09 26.12
N ASP A 303 -17.27 19.98 26.04
CA ASP A 303 -16.80 20.80 27.16
C ASP A 303 -17.56 22.15 27.27
N ARG A 304 -17.12 23.01 28.20
CA ARG A 304 -17.75 24.33 28.43
C ARG A 304 -17.51 25.33 27.31
N ASN A 305 -16.46 25.14 26.51
CA ASN A 305 -16.12 25.98 25.37
C ASN A 305 -16.85 25.52 24.09
N GLY A 306 -17.53 24.38 24.15
CA GLY A 306 -18.25 23.79 23.04
C GLY A 306 -17.39 22.85 22.18
N GLU A 307 -16.20 22.48 22.65
CA GLU A 307 -15.27 21.57 21.97
C GLU A 307 -15.43 20.15 22.52
N TYR A 308 -15.23 19.13 21.70
CA TYR A 308 -15.34 17.74 22.10
C TYR A 308 -13.99 17.23 22.60
N ARG A 309 -13.98 16.68 23.82
CA ARG A 309 -12.77 16.21 24.50
C ARG A 309 -13.02 14.90 25.23
N GLY A 310 -11.98 14.08 25.32
CA GLY A 310 -11.96 12.85 26.14
C GLY A 310 -10.97 12.94 27.29
N GLN A 311 -11.14 12.06 28.28
CA GLN A 311 -10.20 11.95 29.39
C GLN A 311 -8.99 11.07 29.04
N CYS A 312 -9.25 9.92 28.42
CA CYS A 312 -8.23 8.95 27.99
C CYS A 312 -7.92 9.00 26.49
N ALA A 313 -8.77 9.66 25.70
CA ALA A 313 -8.61 9.85 24.27
C ALA A 313 -8.56 11.33 23.91
N VAL A 314 -7.60 11.70 23.08
CA VAL A 314 -7.38 13.07 22.61
C VAL A 314 -8.16 13.27 21.32
N HIS A 315 -8.98 14.32 21.27
CA HIS A 315 -9.56 14.80 20.02
C HIS A 315 -8.67 15.91 19.44
N LEU A 316 -8.24 15.72 18.19
CA LEU A 316 -7.46 16.67 17.40
C LEU A 316 -8.28 17.14 16.21
N ASP A 317 -8.85 18.35 16.33
CA ASP A 317 -9.46 19.02 15.18
C ASP A 317 -8.36 19.69 14.33
N ALA A 318 -8.06 19.11 13.17
CA ALA A 318 -7.04 19.60 12.26
C ALA A 318 -7.36 21.02 11.74
N TYR A 319 -8.63 21.43 11.71
CA TYR A 319 -9.02 22.77 11.29
C TYR A 319 -8.50 23.86 12.25
N CYS A 320 -8.32 23.54 13.53
CA CYS A 320 -7.71 24.45 14.50
C CYS A 320 -6.24 24.72 14.17
N TRP A 321 -5.47 23.70 13.77
CA TRP A 321 -4.11 23.88 13.26
C TRP A 321 -4.11 24.69 11.95
N VAL A 322 -5.05 24.41 11.04
CA VAL A 322 -5.15 25.16 9.77
C VAL A 322 -5.30 26.65 10.03
N LYS A 323 -6.22 27.05 10.91
CA LYS A 323 -6.46 28.46 11.23
C LYS A 323 -5.26 29.14 11.89
N ARG A 324 -4.53 28.42 12.74
CA ARG A 324 -3.48 29.00 13.59
C ARG A 324 -2.11 28.99 12.93
N ASP A 325 -1.72 27.86 12.32
CA ASP A 325 -0.32 27.54 12.01
C ASP A 325 -0.09 27.22 10.53
N SER A 326 -1.13 27.08 9.69
CA SER A 326 -0.92 26.69 8.28
C SER A 326 -0.38 27.80 7.39
N TYR A 327 -0.48 29.07 7.81
CA TYR A 327 -0.21 30.29 7.03
C TYR A 327 -1.04 30.41 5.73
N LEU A 328 -2.13 29.66 5.60
CA LEU A 328 -3.03 29.75 4.45
C LEU A 328 -4.03 30.93 4.60
N PRO A 329 -4.36 31.64 3.50
CA PRO A 329 -5.38 32.68 3.53
C PRO A 329 -6.75 32.07 3.84
N GLN A 330 -7.63 32.84 4.49
CA GLN A 330 -8.95 32.35 4.97
C GLN A 330 -9.77 31.65 3.86
N GLY A 331 -9.73 32.17 2.62
CA GLY A 331 -10.41 31.57 1.48
C GLY A 331 -9.84 30.22 1.00
N SER A 332 -8.74 29.74 1.59
CA SER A 332 -8.07 28.47 1.28
C SER A 332 -7.95 27.55 2.49
N GLN A 333 -8.77 27.78 3.51
CA GLN A 333 -8.81 26.95 4.73
C GLN A 333 -9.87 25.84 4.66
N GLY A 334 -10.52 25.62 3.52
CA GLY A 334 -11.36 24.43 3.31
C GLY A 334 -10.49 23.19 3.11
N LEU A 335 -10.97 22.01 3.53
CA LEU A 335 -10.22 20.74 3.48
C LEU A 335 -9.60 20.51 2.09
N LYS A 336 -10.37 20.71 1.02
CA LYS A 336 -9.87 20.60 -0.36
C LYS A 336 -8.64 21.47 -0.64
N ALA A 337 -8.76 22.76 -0.35
CA ALA A 337 -7.68 23.70 -0.59
C ALA A 337 -6.45 23.36 0.27
N VAL A 338 -6.66 23.01 1.54
CA VAL A 338 -5.59 22.59 2.44
C VAL A 338 -4.89 21.34 1.94
N THR A 339 -5.62 20.32 1.51
CA THR A 339 -5.08 19.09 0.92
C THR A 339 -4.23 19.39 -0.31
N LYS A 340 -4.71 20.26 -1.20
CA LYS A 340 -3.96 20.69 -2.37
C LYS A 340 -2.65 21.40 -2.01
N TYR A 341 -2.69 22.34 -1.06
CA TYR A 341 -1.52 23.13 -0.67
C TYR A 341 -0.52 22.38 0.21
N LYS A 342 -0.99 21.50 1.10
CA LYS A 342 -0.16 20.83 2.12
C LYS A 342 0.21 19.40 1.75
N LEU A 343 -0.68 18.67 1.07
CA LEU A 343 -0.47 17.27 0.71
C LEU A 343 -0.11 17.06 -0.76
N GLY A 344 -0.31 18.08 -1.61
CA GLY A 344 0.17 18.08 -3.00
C GLY A 344 -0.69 17.28 -3.98
N TYR A 345 -1.95 16.97 -3.64
CA TYR A 345 -2.91 16.31 -4.54
C TYR A 345 -4.28 16.99 -4.51
N ASP A 346 -5.08 16.82 -5.57
CA ASP A 346 -6.44 17.37 -5.67
C ASP A 346 -7.45 16.31 -5.20
N PRO A 347 -8.14 16.48 -4.06
CA PRO A 347 -9.11 15.50 -3.59
C PRO A 347 -10.40 15.54 -4.41
N VAL A 348 -11.21 14.48 -4.28
CA VAL A 348 -12.53 14.43 -4.92
C VAL A 348 -13.39 15.57 -4.40
N GLU A 349 -14.04 16.30 -5.31
CA GLU A 349 -14.98 17.36 -4.95
C GLU A 349 -16.38 16.95 -5.40
N VAL A 350 -17.32 17.11 -4.47
CA VAL A 350 -18.75 16.95 -4.71
C VAL A 350 -19.41 18.22 -4.18
N ASP A 351 -20.28 18.83 -4.99
CA ASP A 351 -21.07 19.97 -4.52
C ASP A 351 -21.98 19.50 -3.37
N PRO A 352 -22.01 20.19 -2.22
CA PRO A 352 -22.91 19.84 -1.11
C PRO A 352 -24.36 19.61 -1.51
N GLU A 353 -24.87 20.35 -2.51
CA GLU A 353 -26.24 20.20 -3.01
C GLU A 353 -26.45 18.90 -3.81
N GLU A 354 -25.38 18.33 -4.37
CA GLU A 354 -25.40 17.08 -5.14
C GLU A 354 -25.20 15.83 -4.28
N MET A 355 -24.76 15.96 -3.03
CA MET A 355 -24.46 14.81 -2.16
C MET A 355 -25.67 13.89 -1.94
N LEU A 356 -26.88 14.44 -1.74
CA LEU A 356 -28.10 13.68 -1.55
C LEU A 356 -28.52 12.91 -2.82
N PRO A 357 -28.63 13.57 -4.00
CA PRO A 357 -28.84 12.87 -5.27
C PRO A 357 -27.79 11.79 -5.56
N LEU A 358 -26.50 12.08 -5.33
CA LEU A 358 -25.41 11.13 -5.56
C LEU A 358 -25.51 9.93 -4.61
N ALA A 359 -25.86 10.15 -3.34
CA ALA A 359 -26.06 9.04 -2.39
C ALA A 359 -27.19 8.08 -2.79
N GLN A 360 -28.17 8.53 -3.58
CA GLN A 360 -29.27 7.70 -4.08
C GLN A 360 -28.95 7.03 -5.41
N ASN A 361 -28.35 7.78 -6.34
CA ASN A 361 -28.20 7.35 -7.73
C ASN A 361 -26.79 6.81 -8.04
N GLU A 362 -25.76 7.30 -7.37
CA GLU A 362 -24.34 6.97 -7.58
C GLU A 362 -23.61 6.73 -6.24
N PRO A 363 -24.05 5.73 -5.44
CA PRO A 363 -23.56 5.53 -4.07
C PRO A 363 -22.05 5.28 -4.01
N LEU A 364 -21.46 4.65 -5.03
CA LEU A 364 -20.02 4.41 -5.11
C LEU A 364 -19.24 5.73 -5.17
N LYS A 365 -19.70 6.69 -5.97
CA LYS A 365 -19.06 8.01 -6.11
C LYS A 365 -19.13 8.80 -4.80
N MET A 366 -20.26 8.72 -4.10
CA MET A 366 -20.41 9.34 -2.78
C MET A 366 -19.51 8.67 -1.73
N ALA A 367 -19.36 7.34 -1.78
CA ALA A 367 -18.43 6.61 -0.92
C ALA A 367 -16.97 7.00 -1.20
N SER A 368 -16.57 7.11 -2.48
CA SER A 368 -15.23 7.57 -2.87
C SER A 368 -14.93 8.98 -2.37
N TYR A 369 -15.89 9.90 -2.46
CA TYR A 369 -15.77 11.24 -1.88
C TYR A 369 -15.57 11.19 -0.36
N SER A 370 -16.39 10.42 0.35
CA SER A 370 -16.28 10.25 1.81
C SER A 370 -14.93 9.66 2.24
N VAL A 371 -14.42 8.66 1.51
CA VAL A 371 -13.10 8.07 1.74
C VAL A 371 -12.00 9.11 1.47
N SER A 372 -12.09 9.87 0.39
CA SER A 372 -11.12 10.93 0.05
C SER A 372 -10.95 11.94 1.19
N ASP A 373 -12.04 12.39 1.83
CA ASP A 373 -12.00 13.33 2.96
C ASP A 373 -11.36 12.72 4.21
N ALA A 374 -11.65 11.45 4.51
CA ALA A 374 -11.03 10.73 5.62
C ALA A 374 -9.51 10.56 5.41
N VAL A 375 -9.10 10.21 4.19
CA VAL A 375 -7.67 10.09 3.81
C VAL A 375 -6.96 11.43 3.92
N ALA A 376 -7.56 12.49 3.39
CA ALA A 376 -7.02 13.84 3.46
C ALA A 376 -6.80 14.27 4.92
N THR A 377 -7.80 14.05 5.77
CA THR A 377 -7.74 14.38 7.19
C THR A 377 -6.65 13.60 7.93
N PHE A 378 -6.55 12.29 7.68
CA PHE A 378 -5.53 11.43 8.29
C PHE A 378 -4.12 11.85 7.88
N TYR A 379 -3.86 12.01 6.58
CA TYR A 379 -2.53 12.40 6.10
C TYR A 379 -2.18 13.85 6.46
N LEU A 380 -3.17 14.73 6.59
CA LEU A 380 -2.94 16.07 7.12
C LEU A 380 -2.35 15.95 8.52
N TYR A 381 -2.99 15.21 9.43
CA TYR A 381 -2.48 14.97 10.78
C TYR A 381 -1.09 14.33 10.82
N VAL A 382 -0.84 13.31 10.00
CA VAL A 382 0.45 12.59 10.01
C VAL A 382 1.61 13.47 9.50
N ARG A 383 1.33 14.45 8.62
CA ARG A 383 2.37 15.27 7.97
C ARG A 383 2.45 16.72 8.46
N SER A 384 1.45 17.20 9.20
CA SER A 384 1.43 18.53 9.84
C SER A 384 2.15 18.53 11.17
#